data_AF-A0A533RZ01-F1
#
_entry.id   AF-A0A533RZ01-F1
#
_cell.length_a   1.000
_cell.length_b   1.000
_cell.length_c   1.000
_cell.angle_alpha   90.00
_cell.angle_beta   90.00
_cell.angle_gamma   90.00
#
_symmetry.space_group_name_H-M   'P 1'
#
loop_
_entity.id
_entity.type
_entity.pdbx_description
1 polymer ?
#
loop_
_entity_poly.entity_id
_entity_poly.type
_entity_poly.pdbx_seq_one_letter_code
_entity_poly.pdbx_strand_id
1 'polypeptide(L)'
;MSRAAVIFLAVFVPGLAALLAWLGWATLPENPMGWFLFATGAVFTLGVIIVLWIRRKKFWQPRSGGETTAEEKGDRSFWLYLPGAMAAFFIPPLEYLYLGKILPRTAFLEWSGVALVVLGCALFLWARRTLRAAYSGHLAVTSGQFLVQSGPYHFIRHPAYLGYLLISLGICLGYSSLFGLL
;
A
#
# COMPACT_ATOMS: atom_id res chain seq x y z
N MET A 1 -12.75 -14.17 0.59
CA MET A 1 -12.14 -13.95 -0.74
C MET A 1 -12.82 -14.71 -1.88
N SER A 2 -13.27 -13.97 -2.89
CA SER A 2 -13.80 -14.45 -4.17
C SER A 2 -12.70 -15.02 -5.09
N ARG A 3 -13.07 -15.93 -6.00
CA ARG A 3 -12.14 -16.48 -7.01
C ARG A 3 -11.56 -15.37 -7.90
N ALA A 4 -12.36 -14.35 -8.22
CA ALA A 4 -11.94 -13.20 -9.01
C ALA A 4 -10.83 -12.39 -8.33
N ALA A 5 -10.98 -12.07 -7.03
CA ALA A 5 -9.95 -11.36 -6.28
C ALA A 5 -8.65 -12.17 -6.19
N VAL A 6 -8.73 -13.49 -6.00
CA VAL A 6 -7.55 -14.37 -5.96
C VAL A 6 -6.81 -14.38 -7.31
N ILE A 7 -7.53 -14.50 -8.43
CA ILE A 7 -6.93 -14.46 -9.78
C ILE A 7 -6.28 -13.08 -10.03
N PHE A 8 -6.98 -12.00 -9.68
CA PHE A 8 -6.45 -10.65 -9.80
C PHE A 8 -5.11 -10.50 -9.04
N LEU A 9 -5.08 -10.94 -7.78
CA LEU A 9 -3.89 -10.84 -6.93
C LEU A 9 -2.75 -11.78 -7.33
N ALA A 10 -3.05 -12.95 -7.88
CA ALA A 10 -2.02 -13.89 -8.32
C ALA A 10 -1.43 -13.54 -9.68
N VAL A 11 -2.21 -12.94 -10.59
CA VAL A 11 -1.82 -12.75 -11.99
C VAL A 11 -1.56 -11.29 -12.32
N PHE A 12 -2.49 -10.39 -11.98
CA PHE A 12 -2.40 -8.98 -12.39
C PHE A 12 -1.48 -8.17 -11.46
N VAL A 13 -1.55 -8.40 -10.15
CA VAL A 13 -0.75 -7.65 -9.18
C VAL A 13 0.76 -7.76 -9.40
N PRO A 14 1.35 -8.93 -9.73
CA PRO A 14 2.78 -9.01 -10.07
C PRO A 14 3.16 -8.17 -11.29
N GLY A 15 2.32 -8.15 -12.33
CA GLY A 15 2.54 -7.33 -13.52
C GLY A 15 2.46 -5.84 -13.20
N LEU A 16 1.46 -5.43 -12.42
CA LEU A 16 1.33 -4.06 -11.93
C LEU A 16 2.50 -3.65 -11.03
N ALA A 17 2.96 -4.54 -10.14
CA ALA A 17 4.10 -4.28 -9.27
C ALA A 17 5.41 -4.16 -10.06
N ALA A 18 5.59 -4.97 -11.11
CA ALA A 18 6.73 -4.84 -12.02
C ALA A 18 6.67 -3.53 -12.82
N LEU A 19 5.48 -3.12 -13.28
CA LEU A 19 5.27 -1.83 -13.93
C LEU A 19 5.59 -0.67 -12.96
N LEU A 20 5.14 -0.75 -11.71
CA LEU A 20 5.43 0.25 -10.69
C LEU A 20 6.94 0.33 -10.42
N ALA A 21 7.61 -0.82 -10.35
CA ALA A 21 9.06 -0.87 -10.19
C ALA A 21 9.77 -0.18 -11.37
N TRP A 22 9.33 -0.46 -12.59
CA TRP A 22 9.86 0.16 -13.80
C TRP A 22 9.62 1.67 -13.83
N LEU A 23 8.43 2.15 -13.46
CA LEU A 23 8.14 3.58 -13.34
C LEU A 23 9.05 4.25 -12.30
N GLY A 24 9.24 3.61 -11.14
CA GLY A 24 10.17 4.08 -10.12
C GLY A 24 11.61 4.16 -10.65
N TRP A 25 12.05 3.13 -11.38
CA TRP A 25 13.37 3.11 -12.02
C TRP A 25 13.54 4.24 -13.04
N ALA A 26 12.52 4.48 -13.87
CA ALA A 26 12.54 5.53 -14.89
C ALA A 26 12.65 6.95 -14.29
N THR A 27 12.15 7.16 -13.08
CA THR A 27 12.20 8.47 -12.40
C THR A 27 13.43 8.66 -11.49
N LEU A 28 14.19 7.59 -11.19
CA LEU A 28 15.39 7.64 -10.34
C LEU A 28 16.42 8.72 -10.69
N PRO A 29 16.73 9.00 -11.97
CA PRO A 29 17.77 9.96 -12.31
C PRO A 29 17.42 11.40 -11.89
N GLU A 30 16.13 11.71 -11.81
CA GLU A 30 15.66 13.08 -11.58
C GLU A 30 14.96 13.26 -10.24
N ASN A 31 14.35 12.21 -9.68
CA ASN A 31 13.50 12.33 -8.50
C ASN A 31 13.79 11.20 -7.50
N PRO A 32 14.17 11.53 -6.25
CA PRO A 32 14.46 10.52 -5.22
C PRO A 32 13.26 9.64 -4.86
N MET A 33 12.04 10.12 -5.11
CA MET A 33 10.79 9.35 -4.90
C MET A 33 10.75 8.07 -5.76
N GLY A 34 11.51 8.02 -6.87
CA GLY A 34 11.69 6.84 -7.70
C GLY A 34 12.21 5.63 -6.93
N TRP A 35 13.09 5.83 -5.93
CA TRP A 35 13.65 4.75 -5.12
C TRP A 35 12.59 4.00 -4.34
N PHE A 36 11.63 4.73 -3.77
CA PHE A 36 10.56 4.12 -3.01
C PHE A 36 9.60 3.33 -3.92
N LEU A 37 9.24 3.85 -5.09
CA LEU A 37 8.40 3.12 -6.04
C LEU A 37 9.11 1.88 -6.58
N PHE A 38 10.39 2.00 -6.93
CA PHE A 38 11.22 0.90 -7.37
C PHE A 38 11.29 -0.21 -6.32
N ALA A 39 11.65 0.14 -5.08
CA ALA A 39 11.76 -0.80 -3.98
C ALA A 39 10.40 -1.46 -3.67
N THR A 40 9.32 -0.67 -3.63
CA THR A 40 7.97 -1.20 -3.36
C THR A 40 7.53 -2.17 -4.44
N GLY A 41 7.64 -1.79 -5.71
CA GLY A 41 7.31 -2.65 -6.85
C GLY A 41 8.13 -3.94 -6.84
N ALA A 42 9.45 -3.84 -6.70
CA ALA A 42 10.36 -4.99 -6.67
C ALA A 42 10.04 -5.95 -5.51
N VAL A 43 9.84 -5.42 -4.29
CA VAL A 43 9.49 -6.23 -3.11
C VAL A 43 8.15 -6.93 -3.30
N PHE A 44 7.14 -6.26 -3.86
CA PHE A 44 5.85 -6.89 -4.13
C PHE A 44 5.94 -7.98 -5.21
N THR A 45 6.61 -7.72 -6.33
CA THR A 45 6.78 -8.70 -7.40
C THR A 45 7.52 -9.94 -6.90
N LEU A 46 8.67 -9.75 -6.23
CA LEU A 46 9.44 -10.85 -5.67
C LEU A 46 8.67 -11.58 -4.57
N GLY A 47 7.99 -10.85 -3.69
CA GLY A 47 7.20 -11.41 -2.60
C GLY A 47 6.06 -12.32 -3.10
N VAL A 48 5.32 -11.90 -4.12
CA VAL A 48 4.25 -12.71 -4.70
C VAL A 48 4.82 -13.95 -5.39
N ILE A 49 5.90 -13.80 -6.17
CA ILE A 49 6.58 -14.94 -6.80
C ILE A 49 7.01 -15.94 -5.73
N ILE A 50 7.71 -15.50 -4.68
CA ILE A 50 8.16 -16.35 -3.57
C ILE A 50 6.99 -17.09 -2.92
N VAL A 51 5.88 -16.40 -2.64
CA VAL A 51 4.72 -17.00 -1.99
C VAL A 51 4.06 -18.07 -2.87
N LEU A 52 3.89 -17.79 -4.17
CA LEU A 52 3.29 -18.72 -5.12
C LEU A 52 4.19 -19.93 -5.41
N TRP A 53 5.50 -19.70 -5.56
CA TRP A 53 6.47 -20.72 -5.96
C TRP A 53 6.93 -21.60 -4.79
N ILE A 54 7.36 -20.98 -3.68
CA ILE A 54 8.08 -21.69 -2.61
C ILE A 54 7.12 -22.24 -1.56
N ARG A 55 6.11 -21.45 -1.15
CA ARG A 55 5.34 -21.81 0.04
C ARG A 55 4.19 -22.76 -0.25
N ARG A 56 3.66 -22.84 -1.48
CA ARG A 56 2.43 -23.58 -1.86
C ARG A 56 1.24 -23.38 -0.90
N LYS A 57 1.35 -22.43 0.03
CA LYS A 57 0.35 -22.06 1.04
C LYS A 57 -0.42 -20.88 0.46
N LYS A 58 -1.74 -20.99 0.48
CA LYS A 58 -2.60 -19.86 0.12
C LYS A 58 -2.29 -18.72 1.10
N PHE A 59 -1.74 -17.61 0.59
CA PHE A 59 -1.42 -16.43 1.42
C PHE A 59 -2.67 -15.87 2.13
N TRP A 60 -3.83 -16.22 1.60
CA TRP A 60 -5.17 -15.85 2.04
C TRP A 60 -5.72 -16.63 3.25
N GLN A 61 -4.98 -17.58 3.83
CA GLN A 61 -5.45 -18.27 5.04
C GLN A 61 -5.35 -17.33 6.25
N PRO A 62 -6.46 -17.05 6.96
CA PRO A 62 -6.44 -16.30 8.21
C PRO A 62 -5.49 -17.00 9.18
N ARG A 63 -4.58 -16.22 9.77
CA ARG A 63 -3.62 -16.75 10.76
C ARG A 63 -4.24 -16.88 12.15
N SER A 64 -5.46 -16.39 12.34
CA SER A 64 -6.25 -16.48 13.57
C SER A 64 -7.04 -17.78 13.60
N GLY A 65 -6.70 -18.69 14.51
CA GLY A 65 -7.43 -19.95 14.75
C GLY A 65 -8.73 -19.80 15.54
N GLY A 66 -9.38 -18.63 15.50
CA GLY A 66 -10.65 -18.36 16.19
C GLY A 66 -11.85 -18.49 15.27
N GLU A 67 -13.01 -18.84 15.81
CA GLU A 67 -14.27 -18.89 15.06
C GLU A 67 -14.62 -17.48 14.55
N THR A 68 -14.63 -17.32 13.23
CA THR A 68 -15.01 -16.07 12.58
C THR A 68 -16.53 -15.97 12.60
N THR A 69 -17.06 -15.00 13.35
CA THR A 69 -18.51 -14.82 13.52
C THR A 69 -19.12 -13.99 12.39
N ALA A 70 -18.34 -13.09 11.79
CA ALA A 70 -18.73 -12.34 10.61
C ALA A 70 -17.51 -12.01 9.75
N GLU A 71 -17.57 -12.34 8.46
CA GLU A 71 -16.59 -11.93 7.44
C GLU A 71 -17.32 -11.10 6.38
N GLU A 72 -16.64 -10.08 5.86
CA GLU A 72 -17.16 -9.29 4.74
C GLU A 72 -17.51 -10.17 3.53
N LYS A 73 -18.78 -10.14 3.10
CA LYS A 73 -19.23 -10.87 1.92
C LYS A 73 -18.92 -10.11 0.64
N GLY A 74 -18.10 -10.70 -0.22
CA GLY A 74 -17.91 -10.28 -1.61
C GLY A 74 -16.76 -9.31 -1.88
N ASP A 75 -15.83 -9.14 -0.95
CA ASP A 75 -14.63 -8.30 -1.09
C ASP A 75 -14.93 -6.86 -1.57
N ARG A 76 -16.06 -6.27 -1.16
CA ARG A 76 -16.51 -4.95 -1.64
C ARG A 76 -15.53 -3.85 -1.27
N SER A 77 -15.03 -3.86 -0.04
CA SER A 77 -14.02 -2.91 0.44
C SER A 77 -12.74 -3.00 -0.37
N PHE A 78 -12.32 -4.21 -0.78
CA PHE A 78 -11.17 -4.38 -1.66
C PHE A 78 -11.39 -3.71 -3.02
N TRP A 79 -12.53 -3.98 -3.67
CA TRP A 79 -12.84 -3.42 -4.99
C TRP A 79 -13.10 -1.91 -4.98
N LEU A 80 -13.59 -1.35 -3.88
CA LEU A 80 -13.77 0.09 -3.71
C LEU A 80 -12.45 0.82 -3.45
N TYR A 81 -11.55 0.20 -2.68
CA TYR A 81 -10.25 0.77 -2.33
C TYR A 81 -9.25 0.71 -3.49
N LEU A 82 -9.27 -0.39 -4.25
CA LEU A 82 -8.27 -0.68 -5.27
C LEU A 82 -8.09 0.44 -6.31
N PRO A 83 -9.14 1.05 -6.90
CA PRO A 83 -8.97 2.14 -7.87
C PRO A 83 -8.25 3.36 -7.28
N GLY A 84 -8.59 3.76 -6.05
CA GLY A 84 -7.93 4.87 -5.38
C GLY A 84 -6.45 4.58 -5.09
N ALA A 85 -6.14 3.34 -4.71
CA ALA A 85 -4.76 2.91 -4.53
C ALA A 85 -3.98 2.89 -5.85
N MET A 86 -4.59 2.41 -6.93
CA MET A 86 -4.00 2.42 -8.27
C MET A 86 -3.72 3.87 -8.72
N ALA A 87 -4.68 4.76 -8.54
CA ALA A 87 -4.54 6.17 -8.88
C ALA A 87 -3.36 6.82 -8.14
N ALA A 88 -3.32 6.69 -6.81
CA ALA A 88 -2.29 7.31 -5.96
C ALA A 88 -0.86 6.84 -6.27
N PHE A 89 -0.67 5.59 -6.70
CA PHE A 89 0.66 5.03 -6.97
C PHE A 89 1.11 5.19 -8.42
N PHE A 90 0.18 5.23 -9.39
CA PHE A 90 0.53 5.24 -10.81
C PHE A 90 0.36 6.60 -11.49
N ILE A 91 -0.63 7.41 -11.09
CA ILE A 91 -0.83 8.73 -11.71
C ILE A 91 0.38 9.65 -11.48
N PRO A 92 0.95 9.77 -10.26
CA PRO A 92 2.04 10.71 -10.03
C PRO A 92 3.31 10.46 -10.87
N PRO A 93 3.89 9.24 -10.94
CA PRO A 93 5.05 9.00 -11.79
C PRO A 93 4.73 9.11 -13.29
N LEU A 94 3.51 8.77 -13.72
CA LEU A 94 3.10 8.92 -15.12
C LEU A 94 2.97 10.40 -15.51
N GLU A 95 2.34 11.22 -14.66
CA GLU A 95 2.28 12.67 -14.84
C GLU A 95 3.70 13.26 -14.87
N TYR A 96 4.58 12.81 -13.97
CA TYR A 96 5.96 13.29 -13.91
C TYR A 96 6.74 13.02 -15.20
N LEU A 97 6.59 11.83 -15.79
CA LEU A 97 7.33 11.38 -16.97
C LEU A 97 6.77 11.90 -18.30
N TYR A 98 5.45 11.95 -18.43
CA TYR A 98 4.80 12.14 -19.74
C TYR A 98 4.05 13.47 -19.88
N LEU A 99 3.75 14.17 -18.79
CA LEU A 99 3.08 15.47 -18.83
C LEU A 99 4.09 16.60 -18.59
N GLY A 100 3.71 17.79 -19.07
CA GLY A 100 4.45 19.02 -18.79
C GLY A 100 4.49 19.32 -17.29
N LYS A 101 5.39 20.22 -16.88
CA LYS A 101 5.49 20.69 -15.49
C LYS A 101 4.26 21.53 -15.13
N ILE A 102 3.21 20.89 -14.61
CA ILE A 102 1.99 21.57 -14.15
C ILE A 102 2.25 22.28 -12.82
N LEU A 103 2.87 21.57 -11.86
CA LEU A 103 3.31 22.12 -10.58
C LEU A 103 4.84 22.28 -10.56
N PRO A 104 5.37 23.21 -9.73
CA PRO A 104 6.81 23.44 -9.63
C PRO A 104 7.52 22.23 -8.99
N ARG A 105 8.41 21.59 -9.74
CA ARG A 105 9.26 20.49 -9.25
C ARG A 105 10.45 21.07 -8.48
N THR A 106 10.30 21.20 -7.17
CA THR A 106 11.35 21.73 -6.29
C THR A 106 11.89 20.64 -5.39
N ALA A 107 13.18 20.69 -5.08
CA ALA A 107 13.81 19.74 -4.15
C ALA A 107 13.09 19.73 -2.78
N PHE A 108 12.56 20.87 -2.34
CA PHE A 108 11.77 20.94 -1.11
C PHE A 108 10.53 20.05 -1.16
N LEU A 109 9.76 20.07 -2.25
CA LEU A 109 8.57 19.23 -2.40
C LEU A 109 8.94 17.74 -2.53
N GLU A 110 9.99 17.43 -3.28
CA GLU A 110 10.52 16.08 -3.43
C GLU A 110 10.90 15.46 -2.09
N TRP A 111 11.74 16.15 -1.31
CA TRP A 111 12.19 15.68 0.01
C TRP A 111 11.08 15.69 1.06
N SER A 112 10.14 16.63 0.98
CA SER A 112 8.94 16.61 1.82
C SER A 112 8.07 15.39 1.52
N GLY A 113 7.91 15.04 0.24
CA GLY A 113 7.23 13.82 -0.18
C GLY A 113 7.89 12.56 0.37
N VAL A 114 9.22 12.46 0.23
CA VAL A 114 10.02 11.36 0.80
C VAL A 114 9.83 11.27 2.32
N ALA A 115 9.90 12.38 3.04
CA ALA A 115 9.70 12.41 4.49
C ALA A 115 8.32 11.90 4.89
N LEU A 116 7.26 12.33 4.19
CA LEU A 116 5.89 11.86 4.42
C LEU A 116 5.74 10.36 4.19
N VAL A 117 6.35 9.84 3.12
CA VAL A 117 6.35 8.39 2.86
C VAL A 117 7.06 7.62 3.97
N VAL A 118 8.24 8.08 4.41
CA VAL A 118 8.98 7.44 5.51
C VAL A 118 8.16 7.43 6.79
N LEU A 119 7.55 8.57 7.16
CA LEU A 119 6.68 8.67 8.34
C LEU A 119 5.45 7.76 8.23
N GLY A 120 4.81 7.74 7.06
CA GLY A 120 3.65 6.89 6.79
C GLY A 120 4.00 5.40 6.88
N CYS A 121 5.13 4.97 6.32
CA CYS A 121 5.64 3.61 6.45
C CYS A 121 5.97 3.26 7.91
N ALA A 122 6.62 4.16 8.65
CA ALA A 122 6.96 3.94 10.05
C ALA A 122 5.69 3.75 10.89
N LEU A 123 4.67 4.61 10.71
CA LEU A 123 3.39 4.50 11.39
C LEU A 123 2.64 3.22 11.02
N PHE A 124 2.63 2.85 9.73
CA PHE A 124 1.99 1.62 9.27
C PHE A 124 2.65 0.38 9.88
N LEU A 125 3.98 0.34 9.91
CA LEU A 125 4.73 -0.75 10.53
C LEU A 125 4.52 -0.79 12.05
N TRP A 126 4.47 0.37 12.73
CA TRP A 126 4.18 0.44 14.16
C TRP A 126 2.79 -0.11 14.46
N ALA A 127 1.76 0.33 13.74
CA ALA A 127 0.39 -0.15 13.86
C ALA A 127 0.30 -1.67 13.67
N ARG A 128 0.93 -2.19 12.61
CA ARG A 128 0.94 -3.63 12.31
C ARG A 128 1.65 -4.45 13.39
N ARG A 129 2.77 -3.96 13.92
CA ARG A 129 3.49 -4.61 15.03
C ARG A 129 2.67 -4.62 16.32
N THR A 130 1.92 -3.56 16.60
CA THR A 130 1.08 -3.47 17.80
C THR A 130 -0.14 -4.39 17.73
N LEU A 131 -0.76 -4.56 16.55
CA LEU A 131 -1.87 -5.52 16.40
C LEU A 131 -1.39 -6.98 16.47
N ARG A 132 -0.22 -7.31 15.89
CA ARG A 132 0.37 -8.67 15.86
C ARG A 132 -0.65 -9.78 15.58
N ALA A 133 -1.05 -10.56 16.58
CA ALA A 133 -1.96 -11.69 16.44
C ALA A 133 -3.43 -11.27 16.22
N ALA A 134 -3.80 -10.05 16.60
CA ALA A 134 -5.12 -9.46 16.37
C ALA A 134 -5.26 -8.85 14.96
N TYR A 135 -4.20 -8.83 14.15
CA TYR A 135 -4.28 -8.37 12.77
C TYR A 135 -4.96 -9.42 11.89
N SER A 136 -6.16 -9.10 11.41
CA SER A 136 -6.79 -9.82 10.30
C SER A 136 -6.61 -9.02 9.01
N GLY A 137 -6.21 -9.69 7.93
CA GLY A 137 -6.11 -9.10 6.59
C GLY A 137 -7.47 -8.87 5.91
N HIS A 138 -8.55 -9.36 6.52
CA HIS A 138 -9.94 -9.11 6.14
C HIS A 138 -10.70 -8.50 7.32
N LEU A 139 -11.75 -7.72 7.03
CA LEU A 139 -12.76 -7.35 8.01
C LEU A 139 -13.48 -8.61 8.49
N ALA A 140 -12.92 -9.21 9.54
CA ALA A 140 -13.42 -10.40 10.19
C ALA A 140 -13.59 -10.07 11.68
N VAL A 141 -14.79 -10.29 12.20
CA VAL A 141 -15.06 -10.24 13.63
C VAL A 141 -14.86 -11.65 14.17
N THR A 142 -13.96 -11.80 15.14
CA THR A 142 -13.72 -13.08 15.82
C THR A 142 -14.30 -13.03 17.22
N SER A 143 -14.89 -14.13 17.70
CA SER A 143 -15.32 -14.24 19.10
C SER A 143 -14.11 -14.08 20.04
N GLY A 144 -14.19 -13.15 21.00
CA GLY A 144 -13.08 -12.83 21.91
C GLY A 144 -12.06 -11.81 21.37
N GLN A 145 -12.37 -11.05 20.32
CA GLN A 145 -11.52 -9.96 19.86
C GLN A 145 -11.45 -8.83 20.89
N PHE A 146 -10.26 -8.60 21.45
CA PHE A 146 -10.01 -7.49 22.38
C PHE A 146 -9.60 -6.22 21.62
N LEU A 147 -10.06 -5.06 22.11
CA LEU A 147 -9.68 -3.77 21.54
C LEU A 147 -8.24 -3.42 21.94
N VAL A 148 -7.35 -3.33 20.95
CA VAL A 148 -5.96 -2.91 21.16
C VAL A 148 -5.92 -1.39 21.29
N GLN A 149 -5.51 -0.88 22.45
CA GLN A 149 -5.39 0.55 22.76
C GLN A 149 -3.95 1.00 23.05
N SER A 150 -2.97 0.11 22.88
CA SER A 150 -1.55 0.40 23.11
C SER A 150 -0.86 0.92 21.84
N GLY A 151 0.36 1.44 21.98
CA GLY A 151 1.16 1.94 20.85
C GLY A 151 0.46 3.10 20.11
N PRO A 152 0.41 3.10 18.76
CA PRO A 152 -0.18 4.20 18.02
C PRO A 152 -1.71 4.26 18.19
N TYR A 153 -2.34 3.16 18.61
CA TYR A 153 -3.78 3.08 18.87
C TYR A 153 -4.22 3.88 20.11
N HIS A 154 -3.27 4.29 20.96
CA HIS A 154 -3.54 5.20 22.06
C HIS A 154 -3.87 6.62 21.56
N PHE A 155 -3.26 7.02 20.44
CA PHE A 155 -3.41 8.38 19.90
C PHE A 155 -4.45 8.44 18.78
N ILE A 156 -4.48 7.44 17.89
CA ILE A 156 -5.29 7.44 16.67
C ILE A 156 -5.99 6.10 16.55
N ARG A 157 -7.31 6.10 16.27
CA ARG A 157 -8.11 4.86 16.13
C ARG A 157 -7.69 4.00 14.94
N HIS A 158 -7.24 4.63 13.85
CA HIS A 158 -6.85 3.95 12.60
C HIS A 158 -5.45 4.38 12.11
N PRO A 159 -4.38 4.05 12.84
CA PRO A 159 -3.03 4.52 12.54
C PRO A 159 -2.48 3.95 11.23
N ALA A 160 -2.87 2.72 10.85
CA ALA A 160 -2.50 2.15 9.55
C ALA A 160 -3.12 2.93 8.37
N TYR A 161 -4.36 3.43 8.53
CA TYR A 161 -5.01 4.23 7.48
C TYR A 161 -4.37 5.61 7.36
N LEU A 162 -4.03 6.24 8.49
CA LEU A 162 -3.25 7.47 8.46
C LEU A 162 -1.88 7.25 7.80
N GLY A 163 -1.20 6.15 8.12
CA GLY A 163 0.06 5.78 7.47
C GLY A 163 -0.08 5.66 5.96
N TYR A 164 -1.17 5.05 5.47
CA TYR A 164 -1.45 4.97 4.04
C TYR A 164 -1.72 6.34 3.41
N LEU A 165 -2.51 7.19 4.06
CA LEU A 165 -2.76 8.56 3.58
C LEU A 165 -1.47 9.38 3.47
N LEU A 166 -0.58 9.27 4.46
CA LEU A 166 0.73 9.94 4.44
C LEU A 166 1.61 9.42 3.29
N ILE A 167 1.59 8.12 3.01
CA ILE A 167 2.31 7.55 1.87
C ILE A 167 1.75 8.08 0.55
N SER A 168 0.43 8.02 0.35
CA SER A 168 -0.22 8.50 -0.88
C SER A 168 0.06 10.00 -1.09
N LEU A 169 -0.13 10.82 -0.06
CA LEU A 169 0.16 12.25 -0.12
C LEU A 169 1.65 12.51 -0.40
N GLY A 170 2.54 11.74 0.24
CA GLY A 170 3.98 11.83 0.03
C GLY A 170 4.40 11.51 -1.40
N ILE A 171 3.79 10.50 -2.04
CA ILE A 171 4.02 10.19 -3.45
C ILE A 171 3.56 11.36 -4.34
N CYS A 172 2.35 11.87 -4.14
CA CYS A 172 1.80 12.95 -4.96
C CYS A 172 2.63 14.24 -4.83
N LEU A 173 3.01 14.62 -3.61
CA LEU A 173 3.89 15.77 -3.37
C LEU A 173 5.31 15.54 -3.90
N GLY A 174 5.85 14.35 -3.68
CA GLY A 174 7.19 13.97 -4.14
C GLY A 174 7.35 14.08 -5.66
N TYR A 175 6.29 13.74 -6.41
CA TYR A 175 6.24 13.91 -7.86
C TYR A 175 5.69 15.26 -8.33
N SER A 176 5.28 16.14 -7.42
CA SER A 176 4.58 17.39 -7.76
C SER A 176 3.42 17.14 -8.73
N SER A 177 2.60 16.13 -8.43
CA SER A 177 1.50 15.68 -9.28
C SER A 177 0.20 16.35 -8.89
N LEU A 178 -0.42 17.08 -9.82
CA LEU A 178 -1.73 17.68 -9.60
C LEU A 178 -2.82 16.62 -9.66
N PHE A 179 -2.77 15.72 -10.65
CA PHE A 179 -3.81 14.70 -10.83
C PHE A 179 -3.78 13.64 -9.74
N GLY A 180 -2.64 13.41 -9.10
CA GLY A 180 -2.56 12.53 -7.93
C GLY A 180 -3.12 13.18 -6.66
N LEU A 181 -3.19 14.51 -6.59
CA LEU A 181 -3.77 15.23 -5.44
C LEU A 181 -5.29 15.39 -5.53
N LEU A 182 -5.85 15.34 -6.75
CA LEU A 182 -7.29 15.41 -7.03
C LEU A 182 -7.95 14.04 -6.93
#